data_AF-D8M823-F1
#
_entry.id   AF-D8M823-F1
#
_cell.length_a   1.000
_cell.length_b   1.000
_cell.length_c   1.000
_cell.angle_alpha   90.00
_cell.angle_beta   90.00
_cell.angle_gamma   90.00
#
_symmetry.space_group_name_H-M   'P 1'
#
loop_
_entity.id
_entity.type
_entity.pdbx_description
1 polymer ?
#
loop_
_entity_poly.entity_id
_entity_poly.type
_entity_poly.pdbx_seq_one_letter_code
_entity_poly.pdbx_strand_id
1 'polypeptide(L)'
;MKHQGLGSKMMALVTEYADTYNYPVYLENSKEENLRFYEKHGFVALERLQPFGDTSCLWRMLRPMKNPKRPAGERLSDSDVCC
;
A
#
# COMPACT_ATOMS: atom_id res chain seq x y z
N MET A 1 -18.82 13.78 9.00
CA MET A 1 -17.39 14.21 8.94
C MET A 1 -16.59 13.41 7.90
N LYS A 2 -17.07 13.25 6.66
CA LYS A 2 -16.24 12.73 5.54
C LYS A 2 -15.84 13.91 4.64
N HIS A 3 -14.68 13.86 4.00
CA HIS A 3 -14.21 14.81 2.97
C HIS A 3 -13.64 16.18 3.41
N GLN A 4 -13.06 16.31 4.60
CA GLN A 4 -12.31 17.54 4.99
C GLN A 4 -10.84 17.54 4.54
N GLY A 5 -10.44 16.67 3.60
CA GLY A 5 -9.06 16.54 3.14
C GLY A 5 -8.08 15.94 4.17
N LEU A 6 -8.54 15.56 5.36
CA LEU A 6 -7.69 14.98 6.41
C LEU A 6 -7.00 13.68 5.95
N GLY A 7 -7.73 12.82 5.22
CA GLY A 7 -7.16 11.60 4.65
C GLY A 7 -6.02 11.90 3.68
N SER A 8 -6.17 12.88 2.79
CA SER A 8 -5.11 13.28 1.85
C SER A 8 -3.90 13.88 2.58
N LYS A 9 -4.11 14.69 3.62
CA LYS A 9 -3.02 15.25 4.44
C LYS A 9 -2.25 14.14 5.17
N MET A 10 -2.97 13.21 5.79
CA MET A 10 -2.36 12.05 6.44
C MET A 10 -1.57 11.20 5.44
N MET A 11 -2.15 10.95 4.27
CA MET A 11 -1.48 10.12 3.27
C MET A 11 -0.25 10.80 2.69
N ALA A 12 -0.30 12.12 2.47
CA ALA A 12 0.88 12.90 2.07
C ALA A 12 2.04 12.73 3.08
N LEU A 13 1.78 12.93 4.38
CA LEU A 13 2.79 12.75 5.44
C LEU A 13 3.38 11.34 5.45
N VAL A 14 2.54 10.30 5.37
CA VAL A 14 3.00 8.90 5.37
C VAL A 14 3.85 8.62 4.13
N THR A 15 3.41 9.06 2.95
CA THR A 15 4.16 8.82 1.70
C THR A 15 5.45 9.61 1.62
N GLU A 16 5.50 10.83 2.18
CA GLU A 16 6.71 11.64 2.26
C GLU A 16 7.76 11.00 3.18
N TYR A 17 7.34 10.50 4.33
CA TYR A 17 8.20 9.72 5.21
C TYR A 17 8.72 8.46 4.50
N ALA A 18 7.82 7.69 3.89
CA ALA A 18 8.21 6.49 3.14
C ALA A 18 9.19 6.80 2.00
N ASP A 19 8.99 7.91 1.29
CA ASP A 19 9.91 8.35 0.23
C ASP A 19 11.28 8.73 0.79
N THR A 20 11.32 9.44 1.92
CA THR A 20 12.57 9.88 2.58
C THR A 20 13.45 8.69 2.98
N TYR A 21 12.83 7.63 3.48
CA TYR A 21 13.53 6.42 3.94
C TYR A 21 13.50 5.27 2.92
N ASN A 22 12.96 5.52 1.72
CA ASN A 22 12.83 4.54 0.65
C ASN A 22 12.12 3.25 1.09
N TYR A 23 11.00 3.39 1.80
CA TYR A 23 10.16 2.29 2.24
C TYR A 23 8.98 2.04 1.29
N PRO A 24 8.60 0.77 1.08
CA PRO A 24 7.29 0.45 0.52
C PRO A 24 6.21 0.75 1.56
N VAL A 25 4.99 1.04 1.12
CA VAL A 25 3.83 1.22 2.00
C VAL A 25 2.76 0.22 1.64
N TYR A 26 2.41 -0.63 2.60
CA TYR A 26 1.34 -1.60 2.48
C TYR A 26 0.10 -1.10 3.22
N LEU A 27 -1.07 -1.35 2.64
CA LEU A 27 -2.34 -1.15 3.32
C LEU A 27 -3.38 -2.17 2.92
N GLU A 28 -4.42 -2.25 3.74
CA GLU A 28 -5.61 -3.02 3.49
C GLU A 28 -6.81 -2.07 3.46
N ASN A 29 -7.63 -2.21 2.43
CA ASN A 29 -8.84 -1.43 2.24
C ASN A 29 -10.02 -2.39 2.11
N SER A 30 -11.12 -2.15 2.81
CA SER A 30 -12.31 -3.01 2.77
C SER A 30 -13.42 -2.46 1.85
N LYS A 31 -13.17 -1.37 1.11
CA LYS A 31 -14.18 -0.67 0.31
C LYS A 31 -13.69 -0.33 -1.08
N GLU A 32 -14.30 -0.90 -2.11
CA GLU A 32 -13.92 -0.66 -3.51
C GLU A 32 -13.93 0.82 -3.89
N GLU A 33 -14.91 1.58 -3.38
CA GLU A 33 -15.04 3.03 -3.62
C GLU A 33 -13.82 3.85 -3.18
N ASN A 34 -13.01 3.33 -2.26
CA ASN A 34 -11.79 4.01 -1.78
C ASN A 34 -10.55 3.69 -2.62
N LEU A 35 -10.59 2.72 -3.55
CA LEU A 35 -9.40 2.33 -4.33
C LEU A 35 -8.80 3.54 -5.06
N ARG A 36 -9.63 4.31 -5.76
CA ARG A 36 -9.21 5.52 -6.48
C ARG A 36 -8.57 6.57 -5.58
N PHE A 37 -8.91 6.61 -4.29
CA PHE A 37 -8.25 7.53 -3.36
C PHE A 37 -6.80 7.10 -3.12
N TYR A 38 -6.56 5.81 -2.87
CA TYR A 38 -5.21 5.29 -2.63
C TYR A 38 -4.37 5.26 -3.92
N GLU A 39 -4.96 4.94 -5.06
CA GLU A 39 -4.29 4.96 -6.37
C GLU A 39 -3.67 6.32 -6.68
N LYS A 40 -4.37 7.42 -6.36
CA LYS A 40 -3.85 8.79 -6.51
C LYS A 40 -2.59 9.08 -5.68
N HIS A 41 -2.37 8.31 -4.60
CA HIS A 41 -1.18 8.39 -3.76
C HIS A 41 -0.08 7.39 -4.16
N GLY A 42 -0.24 6.69 -5.29
CA GLY A 42 0.75 5.78 -5.86
C GLY A 42 0.63 4.32 -5.41
N PHE A 43 -0.47 3.96 -4.74
CA PHE A 43 -0.74 2.57 -4.40
C PHE A 43 -1.28 1.81 -5.62
N VAL A 44 -0.88 0.55 -5.75
CA VAL A 44 -1.45 -0.42 -6.69
C VAL A 44 -2.13 -1.53 -5.93
N ALA A 45 -3.30 -1.98 -6.39
CA ALA A 45 -3.95 -3.15 -5.84
C ALA A 45 -3.16 -4.41 -6.24
N LEU A 46 -2.74 -5.20 -5.25
CA LEU A 46 -2.07 -6.48 -5.45
C LEU A 46 -3.08 -7.60 -5.63
N GLU A 47 -4.09 -7.62 -4.76
CA GLU A 47 -5.08 -8.68 -4.72
C GLU A 47 -6.38 -8.21 -4.08
N ARG A 48 -7.48 -8.84 -4.49
CA ARG A 48 -8.78 -8.77 -3.84
C ARG A 48 -9.05 -10.12 -3.17
N LEU A 49 -9.26 -10.08 -1.86
CA LEU A 49 -9.52 -11.24 -1.02
C LEU A 49 -10.94 -11.17 -0.46
N GLN A 50 -11.48 -12.34 -0.10
CA GLN A 50 -12.75 -12.49 0.61
C GLN A 50 -12.52 -13.41 1.83
N PRO A 51 -11.83 -12.92 2.87
CA PRO A 51 -11.39 -13.76 3.99
C PRO A 51 -12.55 -14.30 4.84
N PHE A 52 -13.74 -13.70 4.73
CA PHE A 52 -14.94 -14.07 5.50
C PHE A 52 -16.12 -14.46 4.58
N GLY A 53 -15.82 -15.08 3.43
CA GLY A 53 -16.80 -15.38 2.39
C GLY A 53 -17.34 -14.12 1.70
N ASP A 54 -18.56 -14.20 1.15
CA ASP A 54 -19.15 -13.16 0.28
C ASP A 54 -19.46 -11.82 0.96
N THR A 55 -19.20 -11.71 2.27
CA THR A 55 -19.68 -10.59 3.11
C THR A 55 -18.73 -9.41 3.19
N SER A 56 -17.43 -9.60 2.90
CA SER A 56 -16.44 -8.53 3.00
C SER A 56 -15.26 -8.77 2.07
N CYS A 57 -15.05 -7.81 1.18
CA CYS A 57 -13.88 -7.77 0.32
C CYS A 57 -12.74 -7.02 1.02
N LEU A 58 -11.52 -7.51 0.85
CA LEU A 58 -10.29 -6.87 1.30
C LEU A 58 -9.38 -6.67 0.10
N TRP A 59 -8.99 -5.44 -0.17
CA TRP A 59 -8.00 -5.09 -1.16
C TRP A 59 -6.69 -4.84 -0.47
N ARG A 60 -5.71 -5.69 -0.76
CA ARG A 60 -4.33 -5.50 -0.34
C ARG A 60 -3.65 -4.63 -1.37
N MET A 61 -3.12 -3.50 -0.94
CA MET A 61 -2.51 -2.51 -1.84
C MET A 61 -1.09 -2.20 -1.40
N LEU A 62 -0.24 -1.91 -2.38
CA LEU A 62 1.17 -1.60 -2.17
C LEU A 62 1.52 -0.32 -2.93
N ARG A 63 2.16 0.62 -2.25
CA ARG A 63 2.94 1.66 -2.90
C ARG A 63 4.41 1.20 -2.90
N PRO A 64 5.03 0.99 -4.07
CA PRO A 64 6.43 0.57 -4.12
C PRO A 64 7.34 1.67 -3.58
N MET A 65 8.49 1.27 -3.02
CA MET A 65 9.59 2.20 -2.73
C MET A 65 10.15 2.78 -4.03
N LYS A 66 10.66 4.02 -3.99
CA LYS A 66 11.13 4.74 -5.19
C LYS A 66 12.40 4.14 -5.81
N ASN A 67 13.33 3.70 -4.97
CA ASN A 67 14.61 3.14 -5.38
C ASN A 67 14.77 1.72 -4.81
N PRO A 68 14.04 0.74 -5.35
CA PRO A 68 14.10 -0.61 -4.85
C PRO A 68 15.50 -1.20 -5.09
N LYS A 69 16.16 -1.67 -4.01
CA LYS A 69 17.45 -2.38 -4.13
C LYS A 69 17.33 -3.69 -4.92
N ARG A 70 16.12 -4.25 -5.00
CA ARG A 70 15.75 -5.44 -5.78
C ARG A 70 14.37 -5.26 -6.42
N PRO A 71 14.10 -5.80 -7.62
CA PRO A 71 12.77 -5.75 -8.22
C PRO A 71 11.70 -6.30 -7.28
N ALA A 72 10.55 -5.63 -7.22
CA ALA A 72 9.42 -6.12 -6.43
C ALA A 72 8.92 -7.46 -6.98
N GLY A 73 8.83 -8.48 -6.13
CA GLY A 73 8.32 -9.82 -6.49
C GLY A 73 9.38 -10.90 -6.69
N GLU A 74 10.68 -10.57 -6.55
CA GLU A 74 11.72 -11.60 -6.48
C GLU A 74 11.70 -12.30 -5.10
N ARG A 75 11.94 -13.61 -5.09
CA ARG A 75 12.05 -14.39 -3.86
C ARG A 75 13.31 -13.95 -3.11
N LEU A 76 13.15 -13.61 -1.83
CA LEU A 76 14.30 -13.36 -0.93
C LEU A 76 15.18 -14.61 -0.91
N SER A 77 16.48 -14.46 -1.18
CA SER A 77 17.47 -15.50 -0.90
C SER A 77 17.91 -15.44 0.57
N ASP A 78 18.62 -16.47 1.03
CA ASP A 78 19.18 -16.49 2.39
C ASP A 78 20.16 -15.32 2.64
N SER A 79 20.74 -14.73 1.58
CA SER A 79 21.61 -13.55 1.66
C SER A 79 20.86 -12.21 1.77
N ASP A 80 19.54 -12.24 1.54
CA ASP A 80 18.66 -11.07 1.61
C ASP A 80 18.13 -10.82 3.02
N VAL A 81 18.10 -11.86 3.84
CA VAL A 81 17.58 -11.83 5.20
C VAL A 81 18.75 -11.51 6.12
N CYS A 82 18.76 -10.31 6.72
CA CYS A 82 19.76 -9.99 7.73
C CYS A 82 19.69 -11.05 8.86
N CYS A 83 20.82 -11.71 9.13
CA CYS A 83 21.04 -12.47 10.35
C CYS A 83 21.04 -11.54 11.58
#